data_AF-A0A6A2WR44-F1
#
_entry.id   AF-A0A6A2WR44-F1
#
_cell.length_a   1.000
_cell.length_b   1.000
_cell.length_c   1.000
_cell.angle_alpha   90.00
_cell.angle_beta   90.00
_cell.angle_gamma   90.00
#
_symmetry.space_group_name_H-M   'P 1'
#
loop_
_entity.id
_entity.type
_entity.pdbx_description
1 polymer ?
#
loop_
_entity_poly.entity_id
_entity_poly.type
_entity_poly.pdbx_seq_one_letter_code
_entity_poly.pdbx_strand_id
1 'polypeptide(L)'
;MSIVEYIDEYGSLGNGEHIEEVAVSLAGRIMSKRASSSKLFFYDLHGGGAKVQVMADASKSGLDEDEFAKFHSTVKPMKPQDEPSAKGN
;
A
#
# COMPACT_ATOMS: atom_id res chain seq x y z
N MET A 1 -12.02 2.51 11.27
CA MET A 1 -11.67 3.77 10.57
C MET A 1 -11.67 3.51 9.08
N SER A 2 -12.39 4.33 8.33
CA SER A 2 -12.38 4.29 6.87
C SER A 2 -11.19 5.08 6.32
N ILE A 3 -10.81 4.81 5.07
CA ILE A 3 -9.73 5.57 4.40
C ILE A 3 -10.04 7.07 4.33
N VAL A 4 -11.32 7.42 4.14
CA VAL A 4 -11.77 8.82 4.11
C VAL A 4 -11.56 9.49 5.47
N GLU A 5 -11.96 8.84 6.56
CA GLU A 5 -11.74 9.37 7.93
C GLU A 5 -10.25 9.50 8.25
N TYR A 6 -9.42 8.58 7.77
CA TYR A 6 -7.96 8.67 7.93
C TYR A 6 -7.37 9.90 7.26
N ILE A 7 -7.81 10.21 6.05
CA ILE A 7 -7.34 11.40 5.35
C ILE A 7 -7.87 12.67 6.01
N ASP A 8 -9.08 12.65 6.59
CA ASP A 8 -9.61 13.81 7.30
C ASP A 8 -8.81 14.11 8.58
N GLU A 9 -8.56 13.08 9.39
CA GLU A 9 -7.81 13.18 10.65
C GLU A 9 -6.32 13.49 10.44
N TYR A 10 -5.66 12.82 9.49
CA TYR A 10 -4.20 12.91 9.28
C TYR A 10 -3.80 13.71 8.04
N GLY A 11 -4.73 14.12 7.18
CA GLY A 11 -4.44 14.95 6.02
C GLY A 11 -4.02 16.38 6.39
N SER A 12 -4.27 16.78 7.63
CA SER A 12 -3.81 18.05 8.21
C SER A 12 -2.39 18.01 8.77
N LEU A 13 -1.71 16.84 8.73
CA LEU A 13 -0.32 16.72 9.19
C LEU A 13 0.62 17.59 8.35
N GLY A 14 1.62 18.16 9.01
CA GLY A 14 2.63 18.98 8.34
C GLY A 14 3.52 18.18 7.38
N ASN A 15 4.12 18.86 6.40
CA ASN A 15 5.09 18.23 5.50
C ASN A 15 6.25 17.59 6.29
N GLY A 16 6.37 16.26 6.21
CA GLY A 16 7.40 15.50 6.90
C GLY A 16 7.02 15.01 8.31
N GLU A 17 5.81 15.29 8.76
CA GLU A 17 5.31 14.82 10.05
C GLU A 17 4.85 13.35 9.95
N HIS A 18 5.40 12.51 10.82
CA HIS A 18 5.01 11.10 10.96
C HIS A 18 4.68 10.81 12.42
N ILE A 19 3.52 10.24 12.66
CA ILE A 19 3.10 9.81 14.00
C ILE A 19 3.41 8.33 14.14
N GLU A 20 4.53 7.99 14.78
CA GLU A 20 4.96 6.60 15.00
C GLU A 20 4.27 5.95 16.21
N GLU A 21 3.69 6.75 17.11
CA GLU A 21 3.01 6.26 18.31
C GLU A 21 1.61 5.66 18.03
N VAL A 22 1.08 5.85 16.82
CA VAL A 22 -0.29 5.42 16.49
C VAL A 22 -0.29 4.37 15.38
N ALA A 23 -0.76 3.17 15.72
CA ALA A 23 -1.04 2.13 14.75
C ALA A 23 -2.50 2.21 14.29
N VAL A 24 -2.72 2.49 13.01
CA VAL A 24 -4.07 2.52 12.41
C VAL A 24 -4.25 1.35 11.47
N SER A 25 -5.38 0.65 11.59
CA SER A 25 -5.79 -0.41 10.67
C SER A 25 -6.83 0.12 9.68
N LEU A 26 -6.49 0.10 8.39
CA LEU A 26 -7.36 0.52 7.30
C LEU A 26 -7.69 -0.66 6.38
N ALA A 27 -8.95 -0.76 5.98
CA ALA A 27 -9.40 -1.73 4.99
C ALA A 27 -9.62 -1.03 3.64
N GLY A 28 -9.13 -1.65 2.56
CA GLY A 28 -9.30 -1.12 1.21
C GLY A 28 -8.88 -2.13 0.14
N ARG A 29 -8.93 -1.69 -1.13
CA ARG A 29 -8.48 -2.47 -2.29
C ARG A 29 -7.13 -1.98 -2.74
N ILE A 30 -6.16 -2.88 -2.85
CA ILE A 30 -4.83 -2.57 -3.38
C ILE A 30 -4.95 -2.48 -4.91
N MET A 31 -4.90 -1.25 -5.43
CA MET A 31 -4.98 -0.97 -6.86
C MET A 31 -3.63 -1.16 -7.54
N SER A 32 -2.56 -0.73 -6.87
CA SER A 32 -1.21 -0.83 -7.38
C SER A 32 -0.25 -1.16 -6.25
N LYS A 33 0.82 -1.85 -6.62
CA LYS A 33 1.96 -2.11 -5.75
C LYS A 33 3.21 -1.77 -6.54
N ARG A 34 4.07 -0.95 -5.96
CA ARG A 34 5.35 -0.56 -6.55
C ARG A 34 6.45 -0.96 -5.58
N ALA A 35 7.43 -1.71 -6.07
CA ALA A 35 8.65 -1.97 -5.33
C ALA A 35 9.68 -0.92 -5.75
N SER A 36 10.19 -0.14 -4.80
CA SER A 36 11.28 0.79 -5.09
C SER A 36 12.63 0.11 -4.90
N SER A 37 12.72 -0.76 -3.89
CA SER A 37 13.90 -1.55 -3.54
C SER A 37 13.46 -2.84 -2.83
N SER A 38 14.39 -3.77 -2.57
CA SER A 38 14.11 -4.96 -1.75
C SER A 38 13.66 -4.63 -0.32
N LYS A 39 13.96 -3.41 0.15
CA LYS A 39 13.64 -2.92 1.49
C LYS A 39 12.44 -1.98 1.55
N LEU A 40 11.89 -1.55 0.40
CA LEU A 40 10.89 -0.49 0.37
C LEU A 40 9.81 -0.78 -0.68
N PHE A 41 8.57 -0.94 -0.21
CA PHE A 41 7.40 -1.18 -1.03
C PHE A 41 6.34 -0.11 -0.80
N PHE A 42 5.68 0.27 -1.88
CA PHE A 42 4.58 1.22 -1.89
C PHE A 42 3.31 0.52 -2.36
N TYR A 43 2.21 0.72 -1.65
CA TYR A 43 0.91 0.18 -2.01
C TYR A 43 -0.10 1.33 -2.15
N ASP A 44 -0.81 1.36 -3.26
CA ASP A 44 -1.92 2.30 -3.46
C ASP A 44 -3.21 1.61 -3.01
N LEU A 45 -3.71 1.99 -1.83
CA LEU A 45 -4.93 1.46 -1.23
C LEU A 45 -6.10 2.40 -1.49
N HIS A 46 -7.16 1.90 -2.13
CA HIS A 46 -8.37 2.66 -2.44
C HIS A 46 -9.56 2.20 -1.61
N GLY A 47 -10.40 3.13 -1.18
CA GLY A 47 -11.62 2.83 -0.43
C GLY A 47 -12.46 4.08 -0.19
N GLY A 48 -13.79 3.92 -0.31
CA GLY A 48 -14.73 5.00 -0.05
C GLY A 48 -14.59 6.24 -0.96
N GLY A 49 -13.99 6.09 -2.14
CA GLY A 49 -13.72 7.22 -3.06
C GLY A 49 -12.42 7.98 -2.79
N ALA A 50 -11.66 7.57 -1.77
CA ALA A 50 -10.34 8.11 -1.49
C ALA A 50 -9.22 7.08 -1.73
N LYS A 51 -7.97 7.57 -1.77
CA LYS A 51 -6.78 6.76 -1.95
C LYS A 51 -5.73 7.14 -0.91
N VAL A 52 -5.06 6.15 -0.36
CA VAL A 52 -3.90 6.32 0.53
C VAL A 52 -2.73 5.50 0.00
N GLN A 53 -1.53 6.06 0.12
CA GLN A 53 -0.31 5.36 -0.20
C GLN A 53 0.27 4.78 1.08
N VAL A 54 0.42 3.46 1.13
CA VAL A 54 1.06 2.75 2.24
C VAL A 54 2.52 2.55 1.89
N MET A 55 3.40 3.12 2.71
CA MET A 55 4.85 2.95 2.60
C MET A 55 5.31 1.88 3.60
N ALA A 56 5.75 0.73 3.08
CA ALA A 56 6.27 -0.37 3.87
C ALA A 56 7.80 -0.42 3.72
N ASP A 57 8.50 -0.10 4.81
CA ASP A 57 9.96 -0.11 4.89
C ASP A 57 10.46 -1.24 5.80
N ALA A 58 11.50 -1.95 5.38
CA ALA A 58 12.08 -3.06 6.13
C ALA A 58 12.62 -2.62 7.49
N SER A 59 13.22 -1.43 7.58
CA SER A 59 13.79 -0.88 8.81
C SER A 59 12.72 -0.63 9.89
N LYS A 60 11.47 -0.39 9.47
CA LYS A 60 10.31 -0.21 10.36
C LYS A 60 9.65 -1.54 10.75
N SER A 61 9.89 -2.61 9.98
CA SER A 61 9.23 -3.90 10.18
C SER A 61 9.88 -4.76 11.27
N GLY A 62 11.14 -4.49 11.62
CA GLY A 62 11.93 -5.32 12.53
C GLY A 62 12.31 -6.70 11.96
N LEU A 63 11.94 -7.00 10.71
CA LEU A 63 12.27 -8.23 10.00
C LEU A 63 13.56 -8.06 9.20
N ASP A 64 14.26 -9.18 8.98
CA ASP A 64 15.36 -9.26 8.02
C ASP A 64 14.88 -8.91 6.61
N GLU A 65 15.77 -8.32 5.82
CA GLU A 65 15.48 -7.84 4.47
C GLU A 65 14.97 -8.95 3.55
N ASP A 66 15.55 -10.15 3.66
CA ASP A 66 15.15 -11.32 2.87
C ASP A 66 13.73 -11.81 3.23
N GLU A 67 13.41 -11.85 4.52
CA GLU A 67 12.08 -12.22 5.02
C GLU A 67 11.04 -11.18 4.62
N PHE A 68 11.40 -9.89 4.78
CA PHE A 68 10.57 -8.77 4.37
C PHE A 68 10.29 -8.79 2.88
N ALA A 69 11.31 -8.94 2.04
CA ALA A 69 11.16 -8.99 0.59
C ALA A 69 10.30 -10.20 0.16
N LYS A 70 10.49 -11.38 0.74
CA LYS A 70 9.67 -12.56 0.46
C LYS A 70 8.20 -12.36 0.85
N PHE A 71 7.95 -11.85 2.05
CA PHE A 71 6.60 -11.58 2.54
C PHE A 71 5.89 -10.53 1.68
N HIS A 72 6.59 -9.47 1.30
CA HIS A 72 5.99 -8.43 0.48
C HIS A 72 5.82 -8.96 -0.95
N SER A 73 6.72 -9.76 -1.49
CA SER A 73 6.63 -10.34 -2.84
C SER A 73 5.39 -11.22 -3.03
N THR A 74 4.92 -11.95 -2.01
CA THR A 74 3.68 -12.75 -2.09
C THR A 74 2.41 -11.91 -2.16
N VAL A 75 2.45 -10.65 -1.73
CA VAL A 75 1.35 -9.70 -1.90
C VAL A 75 1.21 -9.34 -3.38
N LYS A 76 0.21 -9.93 -4.04
CA LYS A 76 -0.16 -9.58 -5.42
C LYS A 76 -1.22 -8.47 -5.40
N PRO A 77 -0.98 -7.32 -6.07
CA PRO A 77 -2.05 -6.37 -6.33
C PRO A 77 -3.11 -7.05 -7.21
N MET A 78 -4.36 -6.57 -7.12
CA MET A 78 -5.43 -7.09 -7.95
C MET A 78 -5.06 -6.83 -9.40
N LYS A 79 -4.73 -7.88 -10.17
CA LYS A 79 -4.49 -7.73 -11.60
C LYS A 79 -5.78 -7.18 -12.22
N PRO A 80 -5.75 -6.16 -13.08
CA PRO A 80 -6.84 -6.01 -14.04
C PRO A 80 -6.92 -7.36 -14.76
N GLN A 81 -8.06 -8.03 -14.66
CA GLN A 81 -8.27 -9.32 -15.32
C GLN A 81 -7.82 -9.17 -16.76
N ASP A 82 -6.96 -10.08 -17.20
CA ASP A 82 -6.59 -10.28 -18.59
C ASP A 82 -7.77 -9.92 -19.50
N GLU A 83 -7.62 -8.83 -20.24
CA GLU A 83 -8.48 -8.50 -21.36
C GLU A 83 -8.46 -9.75 -22.26
N PRO A 84 -9.61 -10.40 -22.52
CA PRO A 84 -9.61 -11.55 -23.43
C PRO A 84 -9.08 -11.03 -24.76
N SER A 85 -7.88 -11.49 -25.12
CA SER A 85 -7.29 -11.23 -26.43
C SER A 85 -8.23 -11.83 -27.47
N ALA A 86 -9.19 -11.02 -27.93
CA ALA A 86 -10.03 -11.29 -29.07
C ALA A 86 -9.13 -11.21 -30.31
N LYS A 87 -8.39 -12.28 -30.58
CA LYS A 87 -7.90 -12.55 -31.93
C LYS A 87 -9.11 -13.00 -32.75
N GLY A 88 -9.81 -12.00 -33.28
CA GLY A 88 -10.78 -12.18 -34.34
C GLY A 88 -10.08 -12.45 -35.66
N ASN A 89 -10.52 -13.56 -36.27
CA ASN A 89 -10.54 -13.94 -37.69
C ASN A 89 -9.26 -13.84 -38.53
#